data_AF-A0A847S2L9-F1
#
_entry.id   AF-A0A847S2L9-F1
#
_cell.length_a   1.000
_cell.length_b   1.000
_cell.length_c   1.000
_cell.angle_alpha   90.00
_cell.angle_beta   90.00
_cell.angle_gamma   90.00
#
_symmetry.space_group_name_H-M   'P 1'
#
loop_
_entity.id
_entity.type
_entity.pdbx_description
1 polymer ?
#
loop_
_entity_poly.entity_id
_entity_poly.type
_entity_poly.pdbx_seq_one_letter_code
_entity_poly.pdbx_strand_id
1 'polypeptide(L)'
;MGVGHAIRIIREHYKMDQRTFSYTVGISQTSLCLLETGKTIPKDATIEQIAVAFNTDAALIKLAGVGLQLANQKSFNRAFPNFNEIVFSMIFKEANNVF
;
A
#
# COMPACT_ATOMS: atom_id res chain seq x y z
N MET A 1 -3.27 -8.17 8.02
CA MET A 1 -1.88 -8.04 7.51
C MET A 1 -1.90 -8.46 6.05
N GLY A 2 -1.36 -7.65 5.13
CA GLY A 2 -1.53 -7.84 3.68
C GLY A 2 -1.58 -6.54 2.90
N VAL A 3 -2.18 -6.59 1.70
CA VAL A 3 -2.34 -5.41 0.83
C VAL A 3 -3.01 -4.24 1.55
N GLY A 4 -4.03 -4.49 2.39
CA GLY A 4 -4.65 -3.44 3.21
C GLY A 4 -3.69 -2.73 4.18
N HIS A 5 -2.69 -3.44 4.71
CA HIS A 5 -1.65 -2.83 5.54
C HIS A 5 -0.63 -2.04 4.70
N ALA A 6 -0.31 -2.52 3.49
CA ALA A 6 0.52 -1.76 2.56
C ALA A 6 -0.17 -0.44 2.16
N ILE A 7 -1.48 -0.45 1.91
CA ILE A 7 -2.29 0.75 1.65
C ILE A 7 -2.19 1.75 2.82
N ARG A 8 -2.28 1.25 4.06
CA ARG A 8 -2.10 2.08 5.26
C ARG A 8 -0.70 2.72 5.31
N ILE A 9 0.35 1.96 5.02
CA ILE A 9 1.73 2.48 5.02
C ILE A 9 1.89 3.57 3.96
N ILE A 10 1.32 3.38 2.76
CA ILE A 10 1.30 4.41 1.71
C ILE A 10 0.59 5.67 2.24
N ARG A 11 -0.60 5.54 2.82
CA ARG A 11 -1.34 6.66 3.38
C ARG A 11 -0.55 7.43 4.44
N GLU A 12 0.07 6.70 5.38
CA GLU A 12 0.85 7.29 6.46
C GLU A 12 2.14 7.93 5.95
N HIS A 13 2.76 7.38 4.90
CA HIS A 13 3.93 7.98 4.22
C HIS A 13 3.61 9.38 3.67
N TYR A 14 2.46 9.54 3.01
CA TYR A 14 1.98 10.84 2.51
C TYR A 14 1.30 11.70 3.60
N LYS A 15 1.34 11.29 4.86
CA LYS A 15 0.78 12.00 6.03
C LYS A 15 -0.71 12.34 5.88
N MET A 16 -1.47 11.50 5.17
CA MET A 16 -2.90 11.70 4.96
C MET A 16 -3.72 11.01 6.06
N ASP A 17 -4.77 11.68 6.53
CA ASP A 17 -5.82 11.00 7.28
C ASP A 17 -6.68 10.11 6.35
N GLN A 18 -7.49 9.23 6.94
CA GLN A 18 -8.32 8.31 6.16
C GLN A 18 -9.34 9.04 5.27
N ARG A 19 -9.82 10.22 5.69
CA ARG A 19 -10.81 10.98 4.92
C ARG A 19 -10.18 11.51 3.64
N THR A 20 -9.06 12.22 3.78
CA THR A 20 -8.27 12.80 2.70
C THR A 20 -7.82 11.73 1.72
N PHE A 21 -7.25 10.64 2.22
CA PHE A 21 -6.81 9.54 1.35
C PHE A 21 -7.96 8.90 0.59
N SER A 22 -9.08 8.61 1.27
CA SER A 22 -10.25 8.00 0.64
C SER A 22 -10.83 8.88 -0.47
N TYR A 23 -10.84 10.20 -0.25
CA TYR A 23 -11.26 11.19 -1.24
C TYR A 23 -10.32 11.21 -2.45
N THR A 24 -9.00 11.26 -2.24
CA THR A 24 -7.98 11.24 -3.31
C THR A 24 -8.08 10.00 -4.20
N VAL A 25 -8.34 8.84 -3.60
CA VAL A 25 -8.45 7.55 -4.31
C VAL A 25 -9.83 7.36 -4.95
N GLY A 26 -10.86 8.07 -4.49
CA GLY A 26 -12.24 7.90 -4.96
C GLY A 26 -12.97 6.70 -4.34
N ILE A 27 -12.70 6.39 -3.06
CA ILE A 27 -13.40 5.35 -2.29
C ILE A 27 -14.03 5.96 -1.02
N SER A 28 -14.94 5.23 -0.37
CA SER A 28 -15.48 5.68 0.91
C SER A 28 -14.46 5.52 2.04
N GLN A 29 -14.48 6.44 3.01
CA GLN A 29 -13.66 6.35 4.22
C GLN A 29 -13.94 5.04 4.99
N THR A 30 -15.20 4.61 5.04
CA THR A 30 -15.60 3.34 5.66
C THR A 30 -14.95 2.16 4.96
N SER A 31 -14.98 2.13 3.62
CA SER A 31 -14.29 1.10 2.83
C SER A 31 -12.81 1.09 3.14
N LEU A 32 -12.14 2.25 3.13
CA LEU A 32 -10.71 2.34 3.47
C LEU A 32 -10.41 1.77 4.87
N CYS A 33 -11.21 2.12 5.88
CA CYS A 33 -11.03 1.60 7.24
C CYS A 33 -11.14 0.06 7.29
N LEU A 34 -12.12 -0.52 6.58
CA LEU A 34 -12.26 -1.98 6.50
C LEU A 34 -11.07 -2.65 5.80
N LEU A 35 -10.53 -2.02 4.76
CA LEU A 35 -9.33 -2.50 4.07
C LEU A 35 -8.10 -2.47 4.99
N GLU A 36 -7.83 -1.33 5.65
CA GLU A 36 -6.65 -1.15 6.49
C GLU A 36 -6.66 -2.02 7.75
N THR A 37 -7.85 -2.30 8.29
CA THR A 37 -8.02 -3.22 9.43
C THR A 37 -8.02 -4.69 9.00
N GLY A 38 -7.97 -4.99 7.70
CA GLY A 38 -8.00 -6.35 7.16
C GLY A 38 -9.36 -7.04 7.28
N LYS A 39 -10.43 -6.29 7.60
CA LYS A 39 -11.82 -6.79 7.62
C LYS A 39 -12.36 -7.07 6.22
N THR A 40 -11.75 -6.48 5.19
CA THR A 40 -12.10 -6.72 3.78
C THR A 40 -10.85 -6.77 2.93
N ILE A 41 -10.84 -7.65 1.93
CA ILE A 41 -9.76 -7.76 0.95
C ILE A 41 -9.97 -6.67 -0.12
N PRO A 42 -8.95 -5.87 -0.46
CA PRO A 42 -9.05 -4.88 -1.53
C PRO A 42 -9.36 -5.57 -2.86
N LYS A 43 -10.34 -5.06 -3.60
CA LYS A 43 -10.57 -5.49 -4.99
C LYS A 43 -9.46 -4.96 -5.88
N ASP A 44 -9.16 -5.65 -6.97
CA ASP A 44 -8.18 -5.18 -7.96
C ASP A 44 -8.48 -3.74 -8.42
N ALA A 45 -9.73 -3.44 -8.75
CA ALA A 45 -10.15 -2.09 -9.12
C ALA A 45 -9.77 -1.01 -8.07
N THR A 46 -9.84 -1.33 -6.78
CA THR A 46 -9.43 -0.39 -5.72
C THR A 46 -7.91 -0.25 -5.66
N ILE A 47 -7.17 -1.32 -5.89
CA ILE A 47 -5.70 -1.27 -5.94
C ILE A 47 -5.26 -0.43 -7.15
N GLU A 48 -5.91 -0.59 -8.31
CA GLU A 48 -5.66 0.22 -9.50
C GLU A 48 -5.95 1.70 -9.27
N GLN A 49 -7.07 2.03 -8.60
CA GLN A 49 -7.38 3.42 -8.23
C GLN A 49 -6.28 4.05 -7.36
N ILE A 50 -5.75 3.29 -6.40
CA ILE A 50 -4.65 3.74 -5.55
C ILE A 50 -3.37 3.89 -6.39
N ALA A 51 -3.07 2.92 -7.26
CA ALA A 51 -1.90 2.97 -8.12
C ALA A 51 -1.89 4.24 -8.99
N VAL A 52 -3.01 4.56 -9.61
CA VAL A 52 -3.21 5.79 -10.40
C VAL A 52 -3.05 7.04 -9.52
N ALA A 53 -3.70 7.09 -8.35
CA ALA A 53 -3.67 8.26 -7.47
C ALA A 53 -2.27 8.60 -6.95
N PHE A 54 -1.38 7.61 -6.84
CA PHE A 54 -0.02 7.77 -6.32
C PHE A 54 1.07 7.54 -7.38
N ASN A 55 0.69 7.57 -8.67
CA ASN A 55 1.60 7.40 -9.80
C ASN A 55 2.54 6.19 -9.65
N THR A 56 1.98 5.04 -9.29
CA THR A 56 2.71 3.80 -9.07
C THR A 56 2.05 2.62 -9.80
N ASP A 57 2.60 1.42 -9.63
CA ASP A 57 2.08 0.20 -10.24
C ASP A 57 1.31 -0.63 -9.19
N ALA A 58 0.11 -1.10 -9.56
CA ALA A 58 -0.71 -1.96 -8.71
C ALA A 58 0.02 -3.25 -8.30
N ALA A 59 0.92 -3.78 -9.13
CA ALA A 59 1.77 -4.92 -8.82
C ALA A 59 2.73 -4.62 -7.66
N LEU A 60 3.27 -3.40 -7.56
CA LEU A 60 4.13 -3.00 -6.44
C LEU A 60 3.35 -2.95 -5.12
N ILE A 61 2.12 -2.42 -5.15
CA ILE A 61 1.24 -2.39 -3.96
C ILE A 61 0.91 -3.81 -3.50
N LYS A 62 0.60 -4.71 -4.45
CA LYS A 62 0.36 -6.12 -4.17
C LYS A 62 1.60 -6.79 -3.58
N LEU A 63 2.77 -6.54 -4.17
CA LEU A 63 4.05 -7.09 -3.74
C LEU A 63 4.42 -6.64 -2.31
N ALA A 64 4.18 -5.37 -1.97
CA ALA A 64 4.33 -4.85 -0.63
C ALA A 64 3.42 -5.59 0.37
N GLY A 65 2.20 -5.92 -0.05
CA GLY A 65 1.27 -6.74 0.73
C GLY A 65 1.76 -8.16 0.98
N VAL A 66 2.44 -8.79 0.01
CA VAL A 66 2.96 -10.16 0.12
C VAL A 66 4.03 -10.25 1.21
N GLY A 67 4.99 -9.32 1.23
CA GLY A 67 6.05 -9.31 2.25
C GLY A 67 5.55 -9.19 3.69
N LEU A 68 4.30 -8.76 3.88
CA LEU A 68 3.63 -8.59 5.17
C LEU A 68 2.76 -9.79 5.60
N GLN A 69 2.55 -10.78 4.72
CA GLN A 69 1.65 -11.91 4.95
C GLN A 69 2.37 -13.25 5.19
N LEU A 70 3.70 -13.27 5.23
CA LEU A 70 4.44 -14.52 5.21
C LEU A 70 4.44 -15.20 6.58
N ALA A 71 3.95 -16.44 6.61
CA ALA A 71 3.95 -17.29 7.79
C ALA A 71 5.37 -17.53 8.37
N ASN A 72 6.41 -17.41 7.54
CA ASN A 72 7.81 -17.54 7.94
C ASN A 72 8.62 -16.28 7.62
N GLN A 73 8.25 -15.17 8.26
CA GLN A 73 8.92 -13.88 8.13
C GLN A 73 10.45 -13.97 8.34
N LYS A 74 10.92 -14.79 9.28
CA LYS A 74 12.35 -14.94 9.57
C LYS A 74 13.13 -15.51 8.39
N SER A 75 12.63 -16.59 7.79
CA SER A 75 13.30 -17.22 6.65
C SER A 75 13.23 -16.35 5.41
N PHE A 76 12.10 -15.67 5.20
CA PHE A 76 11.94 -14.71 4.11
C PHE A 76 12.91 -13.53 4.26
N ASN A 77 12.96 -12.88 5.42
CA ASN A 77 13.87 -11.75 5.66
C ASN A 77 15.35 -12.16 5.52
N ARG A 78 15.69 -13.43 5.77
CA ARG A 78 17.04 -13.96 5.53
C ARG A 78 17.33 -14.14 4.02
N ALA A 79 16.35 -14.59 3.24
CA ALA A 79 16.50 -14.80 1.80
C ALA A 79 16.41 -13.48 1.01
N PHE A 80 15.58 -12.55 1.47
CA PHE A 80 15.29 -11.27 0.84
C PHE A 80 15.40 -10.14 1.90
N PRO A 81 16.63 -9.77 2.30
CA PRO A 81 16.84 -8.69 3.26
C PRO A 81 16.29 -7.37 2.70
N ASN A 82 15.73 -6.55 3.58
CA ASN A 82 15.18 -5.22 3.26
C ASN A 82 14.10 -5.21 2.17
N PHE A 83 13.46 -6.35 1.89
CA PHE A 83 12.47 -6.48 0.82
C PHE A 83 11.39 -5.39 0.87
N ASN A 84 10.76 -5.18 2.03
CA ASN A 84 9.70 -4.18 2.17
C ASN A 84 10.22 -2.77 1.90
N GLU A 85 11.41 -2.41 2.39
CA GLU A 85 12.03 -1.09 2.16
C GLU A 85 12.28 -0.86 0.67
N ILE A 86 12.79 -1.88 -0.03
CA ILE A 86 13.03 -1.81 -1.47
C ILE A 86 11.70 -1.62 -2.22
N VAL A 87 10.68 -2.42 -1.93
CA VAL A 87 9.38 -2.33 -2.61
C VAL A 87 8.72 -0.98 -2.33
N PHE A 88 8.70 -0.52 -1.08
CA PHE A 88 8.16 0.80 -0.75
C PHE A 88 8.96 1.94 -1.40
N SER A 89 10.29 1.81 -1.53
CA SER A 89 11.09 2.79 -2.27
C SER A 89 10.73 2.86 -3.76
N MET A 90 10.22 1.77 -4.36
CA MET A 90 9.71 1.77 -5.73
C MET A 90 8.33 2.41 -5.82
N ILE A 91 7.51 2.28 -4.78
CA ILE A 91 6.19 2.92 -4.69
C ILE A 91 6.32 4.43 -4.50
N PHE A 92 7.28 4.88 -3.68
CA PHE A 92 7.45 6.29 -3.32
C PHE A 92 8.38 7.09 -4.25
N LYS A 93 8.78 6.53 -5.40
CA LYS A 93 9.65 7.24 -6.36
C LYS A 93 8.85 8.23 -7.20
N GLU A 94 9.43 9.43 -7.32
CA GLU A 94 8.92 10.67 -7.95
C GLU A 94 7.88 11.50 -7.16
N ALA A 95 8.24 11.92 -5.95
CA ALA A 95 7.81 13.22 -5.41
C ALA A 95 8.92 14.29 -5.53
N ASN A 96 9.80 14.17 -6.54
CA ASN A 96 10.87 15.14 -6.86
C ASN A 96 10.61 15.92 -8.15
N ASN A 97 9.35 16.06 -8.55
CA ASN A 97 8.90 17.09 -9.47
C ASN A 97 7.40 17.23 -9.29
N VAL A 98 6.97 18.34 -8.68
CA VAL A 98 5.79 19.14 -9.04
C VAL A 98 5.60 20.17 -7.90
N PHE A 99 5.87 21.43 -8.30
CA PHE A 99 5.81 22.72 -7.61
C PHE A 99 7.00 23.13 -6.73
#